data_AF-A0ABD4BK99-F1
#
_entry.id   AF-A0ABD4BK99-F1
#
_cell.length_a   1.000
_cell.length_b   1.000
_cell.length_c   1.000
_cell.angle_alpha   90.00
_cell.angle_beta   90.00
_cell.angle_gamma   90.00
#
_symmetry.space_group_name_H-M   'P 1'
#
loop_
_entity.id
_entity.type
_entity.pdbx_description
1 polymer ?
#
loop_
_entity_poly.entity_id
_entity_poly.type
_entity_poly.pdbx_seq_one_letter_code
_entity_poly.pdbx_strand_id
1 'polypeptide(L)'
;MVAADASDSQALRLIECVAHVSETPLGATCLTDGTIEKVVGLLVAALKDGSLVDLGAQARRRYIRKFTSLLVPDPSNDSSFDSEHLSDGAIEDWEQMLAACSKNTLRYWNGWPLFSRKRHTKYLSIQQVWISHGSAFAEQVYGALHSYYLKQARPAIAVHNRVLNHVALNQEKWPVEAFQDPDRMGELFTDVMNDSFLDMYCCR
;
A
#
# COMPACT_ATOMS: atom_id res chain seq x y z
N MET A 1 15.98 0.03 10.48
CA MET A 1 15.75 1.49 10.46
C MET A 1 14.97 1.81 9.20
N VAL A 2 13.72 2.22 9.34
CA VAL A 2 12.87 2.62 8.20
C VAL A 2 13.10 4.13 8.02
N ALA A 3 13.54 4.55 6.84
CA ALA A 3 13.74 5.95 6.49
C ALA A 3 12.42 6.74 6.63
N ALA A 4 12.49 7.99 7.08
CA ALA A 4 11.32 8.82 7.37
C ALA A 4 10.37 8.95 6.16
N ASP A 5 10.91 9.09 4.94
CA ASP A 5 10.12 9.19 3.70
C ASP A 5 9.29 7.93 3.38
N ALA A 6 9.78 6.76 3.78
CA ALA A 6 9.03 5.51 3.66
C ALA A 6 7.89 5.43 4.68
N SER A 7 8.00 6.12 5.83
CA SER A 7 6.97 6.13 6.86
C SER A 7 5.79 7.05 6.52
N ASP A 8 6.02 8.14 5.81
CA ASP A 8 4.98 9.10 5.43
C ASP A 8 4.20 8.62 4.22
N SER A 9 4.89 8.05 3.23
CA SER A 9 4.24 7.36 2.11
C SER A 9 3.37 6.18 2.57
N GLN A 10 3.82 5.38 3.56
CA GLN A 10 3.03 4.29 4.13
C GLN A 10 1.80 4.79 4.89
N ALA A 11 1.93 5.89 5.65
CA ALA A 11 0.81 6.48 6.37
C ALA A 11 -0.28 6.98 5.42
N LEU A 12 0.11 7.64 4.33
CA LEU A 12 -0.80 8.06 3.27
C LEU A 12 -1.51 6.87 2.61
N ARG A 13 -0.80 5.77 2.32
CA ARG A 13 -1.41 4.56 1.77
C ARG A 13 -2.48 3.94 2.68
N LEU A 14 -2.30 4.01 4.00
CA LEU A 14 -3.32 3.51 4.95
C LEU A 14 -4.57 4.41 4.94
N ILE A 15 -4.39 5.72 4.85
CA ILE A 15 -5.50 6.67 4.69
C ILE A 15 -6.24 6.41 3.36
N GLU A 16 -5.51 6.28 2.25
CA GLU A 16 -6.09 5.94 0.94
C GLU A 16 -6.85 4.61 0.98
N CYS A 17 -6.33 3.61 1.70
CA CYS A 17 -6.97 2.31 1.86
C CYS A 17 -8.32 2.44 2.56
N VAL A 18 -8.34 3.07 3.73
CA VAL A 18 -9.57 3.25 4.49
C VAL A 18 -10.58 4.07 3.71
N ALA A 19 -10.15 5.18 3.08
CA ALA A 19 -11.00 6.00 2.24
C ALA A 19 -11.61 5.22 1.05
N HIS A 20 -10.84 4.36 0.40
CA HIS A 20 -11.33 3.54 -0.70
C HIS A 20 -12.29 2.44 -0.20
N VAL A 21 -12.00 1.79 0.93
CA VAL A 21 -12.89 0.77 1.52
C VAL A 21 -14.20 1.37 2.01
N SER A 22 -14.17 2.58 2.57
CA SER A 22 -15.36 3.29 3.04
C SER A 22 -16.07 4.10 1.95
N GLU A 23 -15.67 3.95 0.69
CA GLU A 23 -16.19 4.70 -0.47
C GLU A 23 -16.24 6.22 -0.23
N THR A 24 -15.28 6.74 0.53
CA THR A 24 -15.22 8.13 0.96
C THR A 24 -14.15 8.87 0.14
N PRO A 25 -14.53 9.69 -0.86
CA PRO A 25 -13.57 10.37 -1.71
C PRO A 25 -12.83 11.48 -0.94
N LEU A 26 -11.50 11.43 -0.95
CA LEU A 26 -10.65 12.49 -0.41
C LEU A 26 -10.43 13.58 -1.48
N GLY A 27 -11.31 14.58 -1.49
CA GLY A 27 -11.23 15.74 -2.38
C GLY A 27 -10.52 16.95 -1.76
N ALA A 28 -10.50 18.07 -2.48
CA ALA A 28 -9.84 19.32 -2.04
C ALA A 28 -10.44 19.93 -0.76
N THR A 29 -11.69 19.60 -0.42
CA THR A 29 -12.40 20.12 0.76
C THR A 29 -12.36 19.20 1.97
N CYS A 30 -11.70 18.04 1.87
CA CYS A 30 -11.76 16.98 2.88
C CYS A 30 -11.27 17.41 4.28
N LEU A 31 -10.45 18.47 4.34
CA LEU A 31 -9.95 19.07 5.58
C LEU A 31 -10.95 20.00 6.26
N THR A 32 -12.00 20.43 5.55
CA THR A 32 -12.97 21.44 6.02
C THR A 32 -14.38 20.90 6.22
N ASP A 33 -14.71 19.78 5.58
CA ASP A 33 -16.04 19.16 5.63
C ASP A 33 -16.14 18.00 6.63
N GLY A 34 -15.08 17.74 7.41
CA GLY A 34 -15.00 16.66 8.40
C GLY A 34 -14.75 15.27 7.78
N THR A 35 -14.58 15.17 6.46
CA THR A 35 -14.35 13.89 5.78
C THR A 35 -13.05 13.23 6.26
N ILE A 36 -11.99 14.00 6.44
CA ILE A 36 -10.72 13.48 6.92
C ILE A 36 -10.80 12.95 8.36
N GLU A 37 -11.59 13.60 9.22
CA GLU A 37 -11.82 13.17 10.60
C GLU A 37 -12.52 11.82 10.64
N LYS A 38 -13.55 11.64 9.80
CA LYS A 38 -14.24 10.37 9.64
C LYS A 38 -13.30 9.26 9.17
N VAL A 39 -12.48 9.51 8.15
CA VAL A 39 -11.53 8.51 7.62
C VAL A 39 -10.47 8.17 8.68
N VAL A 40 -9.97 9.15 9.42
CA VAL A 40 -9.02 8.91 10.51
C VAL A 40 -9.68 8.15 11.67
N GLY A 41 -10.94 8.42 12.00
CA GLY A 41 -11.72 7.68 13.00
C GLY A 41 -11.84 6.19 12.64
N LEU A 42 -12.26 5.90 11.40
CA LEU A 42 -12.31 4.53 10.85
C LEU A 42 -10.93 3.86 10.85
N LEU A 43 -9.88 4.58 10.48
CA LEU A 43 -8.50 4.09 10.50
C LEU A 43 -8.05 3.73 11.93
N VAL A 44 -8.38 4.57 12.92
CA VAL A 44 -8.08 4.30 14.34
C VAL A 44 -8.86 3.08 14.82
N ALA A 45 -10.15 2.95 14.49
CA ALA A 45 -10.97 1.80 14.82
C ALA A 45 -10.40 0.50 14.24
N ALA A 46 -10.11 0.50 12.93
CA ALA A 46 -9.55 -0.65 12.21
C ALA A 46 -8.17 -1.05 12.73
N LEU A 47 -7.35 -0.07 13.16
CA LEU A 47 -6.08 -0.34 13.82
C LEU A 47 -6.29 -0.96 15.21
N LYS A 48 -7.20 -0.42 16.04
CA LYS A 48 -7.49 -0.93 17.40
C LYS A 48 -7.92 -2.39 17.36
N ASP A 49 -8.84 -2.74 16.47
CA ASP A 49 -9.35 -4.09 16.24
C ASP A 49 -8.28 -5.01 15.61
N GLY A 50 -7.39 -4.45 14.78
CA GLY A 50 -6.34 -5.20 14.09
C GLY A 50 -6.79 -5.82 12.77
N SER A 51 -8.01 -5.50 12.31
CA SER A 51 -8.55 -5.93 11.02
C SER A 51 -7.89 -5.26 9.81
N LEU A 52 -7.23 -4.11 9.97
CA LEU A 52 -6.57 -3.43 8.86
C LEU A 52 -5.22 -4.05 8.48
N VAL A 53 -4.35 -4.25 9.48
CA VAL A 53 -3.00 -4.76 9.29
C VAL A 53 -2.52 -5.40 10.58
N ASP A 54 -1.89 -6.58 10.45
CA ASP A 54 -1.31 -7.27 11.59
C ASP A 54 -0.05 -6.52 12.08
N LEU A 55 -0.24 -5.68 13.08
CA LEU A 55 0.79 -4.90 13.73
C LEU A 55 0.88 -5.27 15.21
N GLY A 56 2.11 -5.43 15.70
CA GLY A 56 2.35 -5.55 17.12
C GLY A 56 1.82 -4.34 17.91
N ALA A 57 1.39 -4.56 19.15
CA ALA A 57 0.69 -3.57 19.98
C ALA A 57 1.43 -2.23 20.15
N GLN A 58 2.78 -2.23 20.10
CA GLN A 58 3.58 -1.01 20.15
C GLN A 58 3.52 -0.20 18.84
N ALA A 59 3.63 -0.87 17.70
CA ALA A 59 3.54 -0.24 16.39
C ALA A 59 2.14 0.33 16.15
N ARG A 60 1.10 -0.43 16.51
CA ARG A 60 -0.30 0.03 16.48
C ARG A 60 -0.51 1.32 17.25
N ARG A 61 -0.06 1.38 18.52
CA ARG A 61 -0.14 2.60 19.35
C ARG A 61 0.59 3.79 18.73
N ARG A 62 1.74 3.55 18.10
CA ARG A 62 2.49 4.61 17.41
C ARG A 62 1.70 5.17 16.21
N TYR A 63 1.12 4.31 15.38
CA TYR A 63 0.33 4.73 14.23
C TYR A 63 -0.94 5.48 14.66
N ILE A 64 -1.69 4.97 15.64
CA ILE A 64 -2.87 5.65 16.19
C ILE A 64 -2.51 7.08 16.61
N ARG A 65 -1.46 7.25 17.42
CA ARG A 65 -1.01 8.59 17.85
C ARG A 65 -0.63 9.50 16.69
N LYS A 66 0.05 8.94 15.66
CA LYS A 66 0.46 9.70 14.47
C LYS A 66 -0.76 10.19 13.69
N PHE A 67 -1.78 9.36 13.51
CA PHE A 67 -2.98 9.75 12.78
C PHE A 67 -3.86 10.71 13.57
N THR A 68 -4.02 10.52 14.89
CA THR A 68 -4.77 11.46 15.72
C THR A 68 -4.09 12.83 15.79
N SER A 69 -2.75 12.89 15.75
CA SER A 69 -2.04 14.18 15.69
C SER A 69 -2.25 14.96 14.39
N LEU A 70 -2.80 14.35 13.33
CA LEU A 70 -3.16 15.07 12.10
C LEU A 70 -4.41 15.93 12.29
N LEU A 71 -5.26 15.60 13.27
CA LEU A 71 -6.54 16.27 13.51
C LEU A 71 -6.47 17.34 14.62
N VAL A 72 -5.41 17.33 15.44
CA VAL A 72 -5.28 18.23 16.60
C VAL A 72 -4.07 19.16 16.42
N PRO A 73 -4.26 20.49 16.39
CA PRO A 73 -3.16 21.44 16.17
C PRO A 73 -2.19 21.61 17.35
N ASP A 74 -2.54 21.18 18.57
CA ASP A 74 -1.80 21.57 19.78
C ASP A 74 -1.02 20.40 20.43
N PRO A 75 0.33 20.38 20.33
CA PRO A 75 1.17 19.38 20.95
C PRO A 75 1.42 19.63 22.45
N SER A 76 0.89 20.72 23.03
CA SER A 76 1.19 21.12 24.41
C SER A 76 0.22 20.59 25.46
N ASN A 77 -0.90 19.97 25.07
CA ASN A 77 -1.91 19.50 26.02
C ASN A 77 -2.12 17.99 25.95
N ASP A 78 -1.47 17.36 26.92
CA ASP A 78 -1.84 16.16 27.62
C ASP A 78 -2.06 14.84 26.86
N SER A 79 -1.54 13.81 27.51
CA SER A 79 -1.53 12.39 27.20
C SER A 79 -2.91 11.72 27.08
N SER A 80 -3.97 12.49 26.92
CA SER A 80 -5.37 12.09 27.04
C SER A 80 -6.24 12.58 25.87
N PHE A 81 -5.67 12.79 24.67
CA PHE A 81 -6.55 12.86 23.49
C PHE A 81 -7.21 11.49 23.33
N ASP A 82 -8.49 11.47 23.72
CA ASP A 82 -9.21 10.23 23.94
C ASP A 82 -9.60 9.66 22.59
N SER A 83 -8.68 8.85 22.04
CA SER A 83 -8.90 8.12 20.79
C SER A 83 -10.17 7.25 20.86
N GLU A 84 -10.74 7.02 22.04
CA GLU A 84 -12.04 6.39 22.23
C GLU A 84 -13.16 7.21 21.57
N HIS A 85 -13.22 8.53 21.76
CA HIS A 85 -14.24 9.39 21.16
C HIS A 85 -14.21 9.42 19.62
N LEU A 86 -13.04 9.25 19.00
CA LEU A 86 -12.92 9.15 17.53
C LEU A 86 -13.34 7.78 16.98
N SER A 87 -13.39 6.75 17.82
CA SER A 87 -13.70 5.38 17.42
C SER A 87 -15.04 4.87 17.91
N ASP A 88 -15.76 5.63 18.74
CA ASP A 88 -17.09 5.26 19.22
C ASP A 88 -18.06 5.08 18.04
N GLY A 89 -18.61 3.87 17.89
CA GLY A 89 -19.44 3.46 16.74
C GLY A 89 -18.67 3.18 15.44
N ALA A 90 -17.42 3.64 15.33
CA ALA A 90 -16.62 3.47 14.13
C ALA A 90 -16.10 2.03 13.94
N ILE A 91 -16.07 1.23 15.01
CA ILE A 91 -15.70 -0.19 14.93
C ILE A 91 -16.81 -0.98 14.21
N GLU A 92 -18.06 -0.82 14.64
CA GLU A 92 -19.20 -1.48 13.99
C GLU A 92 -19.35 -1.01 12.54
N ASP A 93 -19.21 0.30 12.29
CA ASP A 93 -19.22 0.86 10.94
C ASP A 93 -18.11 0.27 10.07
N TRP A 94 -16.89 0.13 10.60
CA TRP A 94 -15.76 -0.44 9.88
C TRP A 94 -16.00 -1.92 9.53
N GLU A 95 -16.49 -2.73 10.47
CA GLU A 95 -16.81 -4.13 10.21
C GLU A 95 -17.89 -4.28 9.14
N GLN A 96 -18.93 -3.44 9.19
CA GLN A 96 -20.00 -3.44 8.20
C GLN A 96 -19.48 -3.02 6.82
N MET A 97 -18.62 -1.99 6.75
CA MET A 97 -17.98 -1.55 5.51
C MET A 97 -17.08 -2.64 4.93
N LEU A 98 -16.27 -3.30 5.77
CA LEU A 98 -15.38 -4.37 5.34
C LEU A 98 -16.18 -5.57 4.80
N ALA A 99 -17.30 -5.90 5.42
CA ALA A 99 -18.20 -6.98 4.98
C ALA A 99 -18.91 -6.64 3.66
N ALA A 100 -19.26 -5.38 3.43
CA ALA A 100 -19.85 -4.89 2.19
C ALA A 100 -18.83 -4.64 1.08
N CYS A 101 -17.54 -4.53 1.42
CA CYS A 101 -16.47 -4.17 0.50
C CYS A 101 -16.31 -5.19 -0.64
N SER A 102 -16.09 -4.67 -1.85
CA SER A 102 -15.91 -5.53 -3.01
C SER A 102 -14.66 -6.42 -2.85
N LYS A 103 -14.77 -7.68 -3.30
CA LYS A 103 -13.62 -8.61 -3.31
C LYS A 103 -12.43 -8.05 -4.08
N ASN A 104 -12.68 -7.23 -5.10
CA ASN A 104 -11.65 -6.63 -5.93
C ASN A 104 -10.88 -5.54 -5.16
N THR A 105 -11.59 -4.68 -4.42
CA THR A 105 -10.99 -3.66 -3.55
C THR A 105 -10.18 -4.29 -2.43
N LEU A 106 -10.73 -5.31 -1.75
CA LEU A 106 -10.00 -6.08 -0.75
C LEU A 106 -8.74 -6.71 -1.36
N ARG A 107 -8.85 -7.31 -2.54
CA ARG A 107 -7.71 -7.94 -3.23
C ARG A 107 -6.61 -6.94 -3.56
N TYR A 108 -6.96 -5.76 -4.07
CA TYR A 108 -6.03 -4.68 -4.38
C TYR A 108 -5.21 -4.26 -3.14
N TRP A 109 -5.87 -4.11 -1.98
CA TRP A 109 -5.24 -3.66 -0.73
C TRP A 109 -4.57 -4.77 0.10
N ASN A 110 -4.69 -6.05 -0.26
CA ASN A 110 -4.21 -7.19 0.55
C ASN A 110 -2.67 -7.39 0.53
N GLY A 111 -1.89 -6.32 0.36
CA GLY A 111 -0.43 -6.29 0.53
C GLY A 111 0.42 -7.08 -0.46
N TRP A 112 -0.13 -8.04 -1.20
CA TRP A 112 0.58 -8.88 -2.19
C TRP A 112 1.82 -9.60 -1.63
N PRO A 113 1.63 -10.52 -0.67
CA PRO A 113 2.72 -11.23 -0.01
C PRO A 113 3.38 -12.27 -0.92
N LEU A 114 4.70 -12.34 -0.88
CA LEU A 114 5.50 -13.43 -1.41
C LEU A 114 6.10 -14.23 -0.28
N PHE A 115 5.92 -15.55 -0.35
CA PHE A 115 6.46 -16.49 0.62
C PHE A 115 7.67 -17.19 0.02
N SER A 116 8.76 -17.25 0.80
CA SER A 116 9.90 -18.10 0.50
C SER A 116 9.81 -19.44 1.21
N ARG A 117 10.63 -20.41 0.78
CA ARG A 117 10.76 -21.72 1.45
C ARG A 117 11.07 -21.61 2.95
N LYS A 118 11.76 -20.55 3.38
CA LYS A 118 12.08 -20.28 4.80
C LYS A 118 11.01 -19.46 5.53
N ARG A 119 9.79 -19.34 4.97
CA ARG A 119 8.66 -18.59 5.54
C ARG A 119 8.94 -17.11 5.81
N HIS A 120 9.95 -16.52 5.16
CA HIS A 120 10.04 -15.06 5.13
C HIS A 120 8.99 -14.52 4.18
N THR A 121 8.12 -13.66 4.71
CA THR A 121 7.14 -12.89 3.95
C THR A 121 7.74 -11.54 3.57
N LYS A 122 7.49 -11.15 2.34
CA LYS A 122 7.85 -9.85 1.78
C LYS A 122 6.74 -9.43 0.82
N TYR A 123 6.62 -8.14 0.52
CA TYR A 123 5.46 -7.60 -0.19
C TYR A 123 5.88 -6.96 -1.52
N LEU A 124 5.09 -7.20 -2.57
CA LEU A 124 5.29 -6.63 -3.90
C LEU A 124 4.58 -5.28 -4.02
N SER A 125 5.17 -4.35 -4.79
CA SER A 125 4.56 -3.06 -5.14
C SER A 125 3.63 -3.16 -6.36
N ILE A 126 2.84 -4.23 -6.46
CA ILE A 126 2.08 -4.54 -7.67
C ILE A 126 0.84 -3.68 -7.87
N GLN A 127 0.42 -2.93 -6.84
CA GLN A 127 -0.70 -1.99 -6.93
C GLN A 127 -0.51 -0.98 -8.06
N GLN A 128 0.73 -0.55 -8.33
CA GLN A 128 1.02 0.37 -9.44
C GLN A 128 0.73 -0.28 -10.81
N VAL A 129 1.05 -1.57 -10.95
CA VAL A 129 0.76 -2.35 -12.15
C VAL A 129 -0.74 -2.61 -12.27
N TRP A 130 -1.43 -2.86 -11.16
CA TRP A 130 -2.88 -3.01 -11.14
C TRP A 130 -3.59 -1.76 -11.66
N ILE A 131 -3.14 -0.57 -11.24
CA ILE A 131 -3.72 0.71 -11.71
C ILE A 131 -3.43 0.92 -13.20
N SER A 132 -2.18 0.74 -13.64
CA SER A 132 -1.77 1.04 -15.01
C SER A 132 -2.26 -0.02 -16.02
N HIS A 133 -2.06 -1.30 -15.74
CA HIS A 133 -2.28 -2.41 -16.68
C HIS A 133 -3.53 -3.25 -16.36
N GLY A 134 -4.26 -2.89 -15.31
CA GLY A 134 -5.47 -3.59 -14.88
C GLY A 134 -5.24 -4.80 -13.99
N SER A 135 -6.31 -5.23 -13.34
CA SER A 135 -6.29 -6.32 -12.34
C SER A 135 -5.86 -7.66 -12.92
N ALA A 136 -6.33 -8.00 -14.12
CA ALA A 136 -6.04 -9.27 -14.76
C ALA A 136 -4.53 -9.47 -15.00
N PHE A 137 -3.85 -8.45 -15.51
CA PHE A 137 -2.41 -8.50 -15.73
C PHE A 137 -1.63 -8.54 -14.41
N ALA A 138 -2.02 -7.70 -13.44
CA ALA A 138 -1.40 -7.71 -12.11
C ALA A 138 -1.51 -9.09 -11.43
N GLU A 139 -2.65 -9.77 -11.53
CA GLU A 139 -2.82 -11.13 -10.99
C GLU A 139 -1.94 -12.16 -11.69
N GLN A 140 -1.78 -12.07 -13.01
CA GLN A 140 -0.88 -12.96 -13.77
C GLN A 140 0.58 -12.78 -13.32
N VAL A 141 1.03 -11.53 -13.23
CA VAL A 141 2.38 -11.18 -12.78
C VAL A 141 2.60 -11.67 -11.35
N TYR A 142 1.65 -11.42 -10.45
CA TYR A 142 1.70 -11.93 -9.08
C TYR A 142 1.80 -13.44 -9.04
N GLY A 143 0.93 -14.15 -9.78
CA GLY A 143 0.91 -15.62 -9.82
C GLY A 143 2.23 -16.22 -10.29
N ALA A 144 2.86 -15.62 -11.31
CA ALA A 144 4.16 -16.04 -11.82
C ALA A 144 5.26 -15.84 -10.76
N LEU A 145 5.35 -14.66 -10.15
CA LEU A 145 6.35 -14.36 -9.11
C LEU A 145 6.16 -15.19 -7.85
N HIS A 146 4.90 -15.35 -7.42
CA HIS A 146 4.55 -16.19 -6.29
C HIS A 146 5.00 -17.64 -6.51
N SER A 147 4.69 -18.21 -7.67
CA SER A 147 5.11 -19.58 -8.03
C SER A 147 6.63 -19.74 -8.11
N TYR A 148 7.33 -18.72 -8.61
CA TYR A 148 8.79 -18.68 -8.64
C TYR A 148 9.38 -18.68 -7.22
N TYR A 149 8.89 -17.80 -6.35
CA TYR A 149 9.47 -17.62 -5.01
C TYR A 149 9.17 -18.72 -4.01
N LEU A 150 8.11 -19.50 -4.21
CA LEU A 150 7.88 -20.74 -3.45
C LEU A 150 9.05 -21.72 -3.56
N LYS A 151 9.78 -21.70 -4.68
CA LYS A 151 10.93 -22.58 -4.94
C LYS A 151 12.25 -21.98 -4.44
N GLN A 152 12.27 -20.69 -4.10
CA GLN A 152 13.48 -19.96 -3.74
C GLN A 152 13.70 -19.90 -2.22
N ALA A 153 14.98 -19.88 -1.83
CA ALA A 153 15.35 -19.77 -0.42
C ALA A 153 15.06 -18.37 0.17
N ARG A 154 15.23 -17.31 -0.63
CA ARG A 154 15.04 -15.91 -0.22
C ARG A 154 14.50 -15.05 -1.38
N PRO A 155 13.49 -14.18 -1.16
CA PRO A 155 12.98 -13.34 -2.23
C PRO A 155 13.83 -12.10 -2.49
N ALA A 156 14.34 -11.95 -3.71
CA ALA A 156 15.05 -10.75 -4.19
C ALA A 156 14.05 -9.68 -4.70
N ILE A 157 13.22 -9.16 -3.80
CA ILE A 157 12.04 -8.35 -4.17
C ILE A 157 12.38 -6.94 -4.62
N ALA A 158 13.50 -6.37 -4.17
CA ALA A 158 13.88 -5.02 -4.59
C ALA A 158 13.99 -4.90 -6.12
N VAL A 159 14.57 -5.91 -6.78
CA VAL A 159 14.69 -5.96 -8.25
C VAL A 159 13.31 -6.03 -8.91
N HIS A 160 12.42 -6.87 -8.38
CA HIS A 160 11.08 -7.03 -8.94
C HIS A 160 10.23 -5.78 -8.76
N ASN A 161 10.21 -5.19 -7.56
CA ASN A 161 9.49 -3.92 -7.33
C ASN A 161 10.01 -2.81 -8.25
N ARG A 162 11.30 -2.80 -8.56
CA ARG A 162 11.87 -1.83 -9.51
C ARG A 162 11.38 -2.05 -10.94
N VAL A 163 11.36 -3.30 -11.41
CA VAL A 163 10.77 -3.66 -12.71
C VAL A 163 9.28 -3.28 -12.75
N LEU A 164 8.51 -3.66 -11.73
CA LEU A 164 7.07 -3.36 -11.65
C LEU A 164 6.80 -1.86 -11.68
N ASN A 165 7.57 -1.06 -10.94
CA ASN A 165 7.44 0.39 -10.95
C ASN A 165 7.81 0.98 -12.32
N HIS A 166 8.90 0.51 -12.95
CA HIS A 166 9.30 0.97 -14.28
C HIS A 166 8.22 0.66 -15.34
N VAL A 167 7.66 -0.56 -15.32
CA VAL A 167 6.57 -0.94 -16.21
C VAL A 167 5.35 -0.05 -15.99
N ALA A 168 4.96 0.18 -14.73
CA ALA A 168 3.82 1.02 -14.40
C ALA A 168 3.99 2.48 -14.86
N LEU A 169 5.20 3.04 -14.76
CA LEU A 169 5.51 4.41 -15.18
C LEU A 169 5.63 4.57 -16.70
N ASN A 170 5.95 3.49 -17.42
CA ASN A 170 6.19 3.51 -18.87
C ASN A 170 5.15 2.68 -19.62
N GLN A 171 3.88 2.75 -19.21
CA GLN A 171 2.77 1.94 -19.75
C GLN A 171 2.63 2.03 -21.28
N GLU A 172 2.87 3.20 -21.87
CA GLU A 172 2.78 3.37 -23.33
C GLU A 172 3.84 2.54 -24.07
N LYS A 173 5.04 2.43 -23.50
CA LYS A 173 6.15 1.64 -24.06
C LYS A 173 5.99 0.16 -23.76
N TRP A 174 5.45 -0.16 -22.58
CA TRP A 174 5.29 -1.53 -22.06
C TRP A 174 3.82 -1.91 -21.86
N PRO A 175 2.97 -1.87 -22.90
CA PRO A 175 1.59 -2.33 -22.77
C PRO A 175 1.53 -3.85 -22.53
N VAL A 176 0.37 -4.37 -22.12
CA VAL A 176 0.21 -5.80 -21.78
C VAL A 176 0.64 -6.72 -22.93
N GLU A 177 0.39 -6.31 -24.17
CA GLU A 177 0.72 -7.05 -25.39
C GLU A 177 2.24 -7.18 -25.58
N ALA A 178 3.04 -6.23 -25.06
CA ALA A 178 4.50 -6.28 -25.13
C ALA A 178 5.08 -7.51 -24.44
N PHE A 179 4.40 -8.05 -23.42
CA PHE A 179 4.84 -9.21 -22.65
C PHE A 179 4.50 -10.55 -23.31
N GLN A 180 3.80 -10.52 -24.46
CA GLN A 180 3.58 -11.71 -25.29
C GLN A 180 4.74 -11.96 -26.26
N ASP A 181 5.62 -10.98 -26.44
CA ASP A 181 6.80 -11.06 -27.31
C ASP A 181 8.07 -11.33 -26.47
N PRO A 182 8.67 -12.53 -26.57
CA PRO A 182 9.88 -12.86 -25.81
C PRO A 182 11.08 -11.97 -26.11
N ASP A 183 11.21 -11.44 -27.33
CA ASP A 183 12.36 -10.63 -27.73
C ASP A 183 12.36 -9.27 -27.00
N ARG A 184 11.17 -8.77 -26.69
CA ARG A 184 10.97 -7.51 -25.95
C ARG A 184 11.33 -7.59 -24.47
N MET A 185 11.43 -8.79 -23.90
CA MET A 185 11.82 -8.94 -22.50
C MET A 185 13.27 -8.51 -22.26
N GLY A 186 14.18 -8.76 -23.22
CA GLY A 186 15.56 -8.31 -23.14
C GLY A 186 15.68 -6.78 -23.14
N GLU A 187 14.87 -6.11 -23.97
CA GLU A 187 14.77 -4.66 -24.03
C GLU A 187 14.27 -4.09 -22.70
N LEU A 188 13.22 -4.68 -22.11
CA LEU A 188 12.70 -4.26 -20.81
C LEU A 188 13.77 -4.31 -19.73
N PHE A 189 14.52 -5.40 -19.62
CA PHE A 189 15.57 -5.51 -18.61
C PHE A 189 16.71 -4.50 -18.86
N THR A 190 17.03 -4.22 -20.12
CA THR A 190 18.03 -3.21 -20.48
C THR A 190 17.57 -1.82 -20.06
N ASP A 191 16.32 -1.46 -20.34
CA ASP A 191 15.76 -0.17 -19.93
C ASP A 191 15.71 0.00 -18.41
N VAL A 192 15.21 -1.01 -17.69
CA VAL A 192 15.18 -0.98 -16.22
C VAL A 192 16.58 -0.81 -15.65
N MET A 193 17.58 -1.48 -16.22
CA MET A 193 18.98 -1.37 -15.79
C MET A 193 19.57 0.01 -16.09
N ASN A 194 19.27 0.59 -17.24
CA ASN A 194 19.70 1.93 -17.61
C ASN A 194 19.12 2.97 -16.67
N ASP A 195 17.80 2.95 -16.43
CA ASP A 195 17.13 3.84 -15.47
C ASP A 195 17.72 3.68 -14.07
N SER A 196 17.92 2.43 -13.64
CA SER A 196 18.51 2.14 -12.32
C SER A 196 19.93 2.67 -12.17
N PHE A 197 20.73 2.61 -13.24
CA PHE A 197 22.09 3.10 -13.25
C PHE A 197 22.10 4.64 -13.22
N LEU A 198 21.28 5.28 -14.04
CA LEU A 198 21.14 6.73 -14.06
C LEU A 198 20.67 7.28 -12.70
N ASP A 199 19.72 6.63 -12.04
CA ASP A 199 19.28 6.99 -10.69
C ASP A 199 20.40 6.92 -9.65
N MET A 200 21.33 5.95 -9.77
CA MET A 200 22.43 5.78 -8.81
C MET A 200 23.57 6.77 -9.00
N TYR A 201 23.80 7.26 -10.22
CA TYR A 201 24.98 8.07 -10.56
C TYR A 201 24.67 9.51 -11.00
N CYS A 202 23.40 9.85 -11.23
CA CYS A 202 22.98 11.15 -11.72
C CYS A 202 21.98 11.85 -10.79
N CYS A 203 22.09 11.64 -9.46
CA CYS A 203 21.28 12.28 -8.41
C CYS A 203 20.65 13.61 -8.86
N ARG A 204 19.33 13.60 -9.06
CA ARG A 204 18.50 14.81 -9.04
C ARG A 204 18.01 15.07 -7.63
#